data_AF-A0A536UBP3-F1
#
_entry.id   AF-A0A536UBP3-F1
#
_cell.length_a   1.000
_cell.length_b   1.000
_cell.length_c   1.000
_cell.angle_alpha   90.00
_cell.angle_beta   90.00
_cell.angle_gamma   90.00
#
_symmetry.space_group_name_H-M   'P 1'
#
loop_
_entity.id
_entity.type
_entity.pdbx_description
1 polymer ?
#
loop_
_entity_poly.entity_id
_entity_poly.type
_entity_poly.pdbx_seq_one_letter_code
_entity_poly.pdbx_strand_id
1 'polypeptide(L)'
;MLDINQLRRDLDGVLAKLETRKTPQPFLDVERFTSLEGERKRLQTHTEELQAKRNALSKQIGQLKGKGGDTSALMAEVGGIGDELKGSAERLDVIQAEMAAMLMSVPNLPHDSVPVGEDEA
;
A
#
# COMPACT_ATOMS: atom_id res chain seq x y z
N MET A 1 14.72 7.83 -9.66
CA MET A 1 13.38 7.26 -9.51
C MET A 1 12.62 8.17 -8.59
N LEU A 2 11.41 8.56 -8.99
CA LEU A 2 10.52 9.39 -8.17
C LEU A 2 10.21 8.67 -6.85
N ASP A 3 10.32 9.38 -5.74
CA ASP A 3 9.96 8.83 -4.42
C ASP A 3 8.43 8.70 -4.32
N ILE A 4 7.95 7.47 -4.10
CA ILE A 4 6.53 7.16 -3.92
C ILE A 4 5.90 7.95 -2.76
N ASN A 5 6.69 8.34 -1.76
CA ASN A 5 6.19 9.14 -0.65
C ASN A 5 5.81 10.55 -1.08
N GLN A 6 6.43 11.09 -2.13
CA GLN A 6 6.03 12.38 -2.70
C GLN A 6 4.65 12.29 -3.35
N LEU A 7 4.40 11.23 -4.12
CA LEU A 7 3.09 10.96 -4.73
C LEU A 7 1.99 10.73 -3.69
N ARG A 8 2.31 10.05 -2.58
CA ARG A 8 1.36 9.82 -1.48
C ARG A 8 1.00 11.09 -0.72
N ARG A 9 1.94 12.04 -0.64
CA ARG A 9 1.75 13.31 0.08
C ARG A 9 1.01 14.34 -0.76
N ASP A 10 1.37 14.44 -2.03
CA ASP A 10 0.88 15.46 -2.96
C ASP A 10 0.92 14.94 -4.40
N LEU A 11 -0.09 14.14 -4.76
CA LEU A 11 -0.20 13.58 -6.10
C LEU A 11 -0.40 14.68 -7.15
N ASP A 12 -1.28 15.63 -6.87
CA ASP A 12 -1.64 16.71 -7.80
C ASP A 12 -0.45 17.63 -8.08
N GLY A 13 0.30 18.03 -7.05
CA GLY A 13 1.49 18.86 -7.22
C GLY A 13 2.62 18.13 -7.97
N VAL A 14 2.77 16.82 -7.76
CA VAL A 14 3.72 16.00 -8.51
C VAL A 14 3.31 15.89 -9.98
N LEU A 15 2.03 15.68 -10.27
CA LEU A 15 1.51 15.64 -11.64
C LEU A 15 1.69 16.98 -12.35
N ALA A 16 1.36 18.09 -11.70
CA ALA A 16 1.55 19.43 -12.25
C ALA A 16 3.02 19.71 -12.59
N LYS A 17 3.97 19.30 -11.73
CA LYS A 17 5.41 19.41 -12.03
C LYS A 17 5.84 18.50 -13.17
N LEU A 18 5.28 17.29 -13.27
CA LEU A 18 5.58 16.38 -14.37
C LEU A 18 5.06 16.91 -15.71
N GLU A 19 3.88 17.52 -15.74
CA GLU A 19 3.29 18.14 -16.94
C GLU A 19 4.13 19.29 -17.52
N THR A 20 4.97 19.94 -16.71
CA THR A 20 5.92 20.94 -17.23
C THR A 20 6.96 20.34 -18.19
N ARG A 21 7.19 19.02 -18.16
CA ARG A 21 7.99 18.31 -19.14
C ARG A 21 7.13 18.05 -20.39
N LYS A 22 7.37 18.79 -21.48
CA LYS A 22 6.64 18.63 -22.74
C LYS A 22 6.92 17.28 -23.44
N THR A 23 5.91 16.41 -23.50
CA THR A 23 5.64 15.27 -24.43
C THR A 23 6.61 14.05 -24.57
N PRO A 24 6.08 12.83 -24.88
CA PRO A 24 4.65 12.45 -24.95
C PRO A 24 4.18 11.52 -23.80
N GLN A 25 2.89 11.70 -23.45
CA GLN A 25 2.02 10.88 -22.59
C GLN A 25 2.10 11.09 -21.07
N PRO A 26 0.97 10.85 -20.33
CA PRO A 26 0.96 10.94 -18.88
C PRO A 26 2.01 10.00 -18.30
N PHE A 27 2.95 10.58 -17.56
CA PHE A 27 4.08 9.85 -16.99
C PHE A 27 3.66 8.77 -15.99
N LEU A 28 2.44 8.87 -15.45
CA LEU A 28 1.86 7.98 -14.46
C LEU A 28 0.38 7.70 -14.80
N ASP A 29 -0.01 6.44 -14.71
CA ASP A 29 -1.43 6.05 -14.69
C ASP A 29 -2.03 6.39 -13.31
N VAL A 30 -2.63 7.57 -13.22
CA VAL A 30 -3.16 8.15 -11.97
C VAL A 30 -4.30 7.33 -11.40
N GLU A 31 -5.19 6.82 -12.26
CA GLU A 31 -6.33 6.02 -11.85
C GLU A 31 -5.86 4.70 -11.22
N ARG A 32 -4.93 4.02 -11.90
CA ARG A 32 -4.35 2.78 -11.39
C ARG A 32 -3.56 3.01 -10.11
N PHE A 33 -2.73 4.05 -10.04
CA PHE A 33 -1.97 4.38 -8.82
C PHE A 33 -2.90 4.64 -7.63
N THR A 34 -3.94 5.43 -7.83
CA THR A 34 -4.92 5.77 -6.78
C THR A 34 -5.69 4.54 -6.32
N SER A 35 -6.07 3.66 -7.24
CA SER A 35 -6.75 2.40 -6.94
C SER A 35 -5.87 1.49 -6.08
N LEU A 36 -4.61 1.27 -6.49
CA LEU A 36 -3.65 0.45 -5.74
C LEU A 36 -3.32 1.05 -4.36
N GLU A 37 -3.17 2.37 -4.25
CA GLU A 37 -2.92 3.02 -2.96
C GLU A 37 -4.14 2.95 -2.03
N GLY A 38 -5.35 3.03 -2.59
CA GLY A 38 -6.59 2.77 -1.85
C GLY A 38 -6.67 1.33 -1.34
N GLU A 39 -6.32 0.35 -2.19
CA GLU A 39 -6.27 -1.06 -1.79
C GLU A 39 -5.21 -1.32 -0.71
N ARG A 40 -4.00 -0.78 -0.89
CA ARG A 40 -2.92 -0.86 0.09
C ARG A 40 -3.35 -0.37 1.47
N LYS A 41 -4.00 0.80 1.53
CA LYS A 41 -4.53 1.37 2.80
C LYS A 41 -5.57 0.46 3.43
N ARG A 42 -6.52 -0.05 2.64
CA ARG A 42 -7.55 -0.98 3.13
C ARG A 42 -6.92 -2.26 3.70
N LEU A 43 -5.98 -2.87 2.98
CA LEU A 43 -5.28 -4.08 3.44
C LEU A 43 -4.46 -3.82 4.69
N GLN A 44 -3.82 -2.66 4.81
CA GLN A 44 -3.09 -2.29 6.01
C GLN A 44 -4.01 -2.20 7.23
N THR A 45 -5.11 -1.46 7.13
CA THR A 45 -6.11 -1.37 8.21
C THR A 45 -6.68 -2.75 8.55
N HIS A 46 -7.03 -3.54 7.54
CA HIS A 46 -7.57 -4.88 7.74
C HIS A 46 -6.56 -5.81 8.43
N THR A 47 -5.28 -5.73 8.07
CA THR A 47 -4.20 -6.48 8.72
C THR A 47 -4.08 -6.12 10.20
N GLU A 48 -4.17 -4.84 10.54
CA GLU A 48 -4.15 -4.35 11.93
C GLU A 48 -5.36 -4.87 12.72
N GLU A 49 -6.55 -4.85 12.14
CA GLU A 49 -7.79 -5.39 12.72
C GLU A 49 -7.69 -6.90 12.98
N LEU A 50 -7.24 -7.67 11.98
CA LEU A 50 -7.03 -9.11 12.10
C LEU A 50 -5.99 -9.43 13.17
N GLN A 51 -4.91 -8.66 13.23
CA GLN A 51 -3.85 -8.83 14.22
C GLN A 51 -4.37 -8.55 15.65
N ALA A 52 -5.21 -7.53 15.82
CA ALA A 52 -5.88 -7.23 17.08
C ALA A 52 -6.86 -8.36 17.47
N LYS A 53 -7.67 -8.84 16.52
CA LYS A 53 -8.62 -9.93 16.71
C LYS A 53 -7.91 -11.22 17.12
N ARG A 54 -6.84 -11.59 16.43
CA ARG A 54 -5.99 -12.76 16.74
C ARG A 54 -5.49 -12.72 18.17
N ASN A 55 -4.98 -11.57 18.61
CA ASN A 55 -4.45 -11.39 19.97
C ASN A 55 -5.55 -11.52 21.03
N ALA A 56 -6.73 -10.95 20.78
CA ALA A 56 -7.88 -11.05 21.67
C ALA A 56 -8.34 -12.52 21.83
N LEU A 57 -8.50 -13.24 20.72
CA LEU A 57 -8.88 -14.66 20.72
C LEU A 57 -7.81 -15.53 21.40
N SER A 58 -6.53 -15.27 21.16
CA SER A 58 -5.43 -16.00 21.80
C SER A 58 -5.48 -15.87 23.33
N LYS A 59 -5.81 -14.67 23.85
CA LYS A 59 -6.01 -14.44 25.28
C LYS A 59 -7.21 -15.23 25.81
N GLN A 60 -8.33 -15.25 25.09
CA GLN A 60 -9.52 -16.01 25.46
C GLN A 60 -9.26 -17.52 25.50
N ILE A 61 -8.53 -18.06 24.50
CA ILE A 61 -8.11 -19.46 24.45
C ILE A 61 -7.29 -19.81 25.70
N GLY A 62 -6.30 -18.99 26.07
CA GLY A 62 -5.49 -19.22 27.26
C GLY A 62 -6.32 -19.26 28.54
N GLN A 63 -7.30 -18.35 28.68
CA GLN A 63 -8.21 -18.31 29.82
C GLN A 63 -9.13 -19.55 29.88
N LEU A 64 -9.66 -20.00 28.75
CA LEU A 64 -10.52 -21.19 28.68
C LEU A 64 -9.75 -22.47 28.94
N LYS A 65 -8.56 -22.64 28.36
CA LYS A 65 -7.66 -23.76 28.65
C LYS A 65 -7.32 -23.85 30.14
N GLY A 66 -7.03 -22.71 30.78
CA GLY A 66 -6.76 -22.65 32.22
C GLY A 66 -7.95 -23.09 33.09
N LYS A 67 -9.17 -23.04 32.56
CA LYS A 67 -10.40 -23.52 33.21
C LYS A 67 -10.81 -24.94 32.78
N GLY A 68 -10.01 -25.60 31.94
CA GLY A 68 -10.34 -26.91 31.38
C GLY A 68 -11.48 -26.90 30.35
N GLY A 69 -11.79 -25.74 29.76
CA GLY A 69 -12.83 -25.59 28.74
C GLY A 69 -12.37 -26.00 27.35
N ASP A 70 -13.33 -26.29 26.46
CA ASP A 70 -13.05 -26.53 25.04
C ASP A 70 -12.70 -25.22 24.32
N THR A 71 -11.64 -25.27 23.51
CA THR A 71 -11.14 -24.15 22.71
C THR A 71 -11.12 -24.45 21.21
N SER A 72 -11.64 -25.60 20.78
CA SER A 72 -11.61 -26.08 19.40
C SER A 72 -12.09 -25.02 18.39
N ALA A 73 -13.25 -24.42 18.63
CA ALA A 73 -13.83 -23.39 17.78
C ALA A 73 -12.97 -22.11 17.70
N LEU A 74 -12.44 -21.64 18.83
CA LEU A 74 -11.59 -20.44 18.88
C LEU A 74 -10.24 -20.69 18.20
N MET A 75 -9.69 -21.90 18.33
CA MET A 75 -8.46 -22.28 17.65
C MET A 75 -8.66 -22.34 16.13
N ALA A 76 -9.82 -22.84 15.66
CA ALA A 76 -10.16 -22.81 14.24
C ALA A 76 -10.29 -21.37 13.71
N GLU A 77 -10.92 -20.47 14.47
CA GLU A 77 -11.05 -19.06 14.09
C GLU A 77 -9.69 -18.36 14.01
N VAL A 78 -8.80 -18.60 14.99
CA VAL A 78 -7.43 -18.08 14.96
C VAL A 78 -6.64 -18.63 13.76
N GLY A 79 -6.88 -19.88 13.38
CA GLY A 79 -6.31 -20.49 12.17
C GLY A 79 -6.73 -19.73 10.90
N GLY A 80 -8.03 -19.49 10.73
CA GLY A 80 -8.55 -18.73 9.59
C GLY A 80 -8.00 -17.31 9.51
N ILE A 81 -7.88 -16.62 10.65
CA ILE A 81 -7.23 -15.30 10.71
C ILE A 81 -5.76 -15.37 10.28
N GLY A 82 -5.05 -16.45 10.60
CA GLY A 82 -3.68 -16.67 10.15
C GLY A 82 -3.57 -16.74 8.64
N ASP A 83 -4.49 -17.44 7.98
CA ASP A 83 -4.55 -17.55 6.53
C ASP A 83 -4.91 -16.21 5.86
N GLU A 84 -5.86 -15.46 6.43
CA GLU A 84 -6.24 -14.11 5.95
C GLU A 84 -5.08 -13.10 6.08
N LEU A 85 -4.34 -13.14 7.18
CA LEU A 85 -3.14 -12.32 7.38
C LEU A 85 -2.06 -12.64 6.34
N LYS A 86 -1.87 -13.92 6.03
CA LYS A 86 -0.92 -14.35 4.99
C LYS A 86 -1.34 -13.85 3.62
N GLY A 87 -2.62 -14.00 3.25
CA GLY A 87 -3.14 -13.48 1.99
C GLY A 87 -3.02 -11.96 1.87
N SER A 88 -3.26 -11.23 2.97
CA SER A 88 -3.09 -9.77 3.02
C SER A 88 -1.63 -9.37 2.79
N ALA A 89 -0.67 -10.08 3.40
CA ALA A 89 0.76 -9.85 3.20
C ALA A 89 1.19 -10.10 1.75
N GLU A 90 0.80 -11.23 1.17
CA GLU A 90 1.09 -11.56 -0.23
C GLU A 90 0.51 -10.52 -1.19
N ARG A 91 -0.72 -10.03 -0.94
CA ARG A 91 -1.32 -9.00 -1.77
C ARG A 91 -0.62 -7.65 -1.62
N LEU A 92 -0.19 -7.28 -0.41
CA LEU A 92 0.60 -6.07 -0.18
C LEU A 92 1.93 -6.09 -0.94
N ASP A 93 2.63 -7.23 -0.97
CA ASP A 93 3.87 -7.41 -1.73
C ASP A 93 3.63 -7.24 -3.25
N VAL A 94 2.54 -7.81 -3.76
CA VAL A 94 2.15 -7.64 -5.17
C VAL A 94 1.85 -6.17 -5.49
N ILE A 95 1.06 -5.49 -4.64
CA ILE A 95 0.76 -4.06 -4.82
C ILE A 95 2.04 -3.23 -4.82
N GLN A 96 2.98 -3.53 -3.92
CA GLN A 96 4.25 -2.83 -3.85
C GLN A 96 5.08 -3.03 -5.13
N ALA A 97 5.12 -4.24 -5.67
CA ALA A 97 5.78 -4.53 -6.94
C ALA A 97 5.12 -3.82 -8.13
N GLU A 98 3.78 -3.83 -8.20
CA GLU A 98 3.03 -3.13 -9.25
C GLU A 98 3.26 -1.62 -9.19
N MET A 99 3.24 -1.01 -8.00
CA MET A 99 3.57 0.40 -7.82
C MET A 99 5.01 0.71 -8.22
N ALA A 100 5.98 -0.09 -7.80
CA ALA A 100 7.38 0.11 -8.16
C ALA A 100 7.60 0.03 -9.68
N ALA A 101 6.96 -0.92 -10.35
CA ALA A 101 7.00 -1.06 -11.80
C ALA A 101 6.40 0.17 -12.51
N MET A 102 5.30 0.72 -12.01
CA MET A 102 4.73 1.96 -12.56
C MET A 102 5.67 3.16 -12.38
N LEU A 103 6.39 3.24 -11.26
CA LEU A 103 7.30 4.35 -10.98
C LEU A 103 8.64 4.27 -11.73
N MET A 104 9.01 3.09 -12.24
CA MET A 104 10.22 2.91 -13.05
C MET A 104 10.17 3.73 -14.35
N SER A 105 8.99 3.90 -14.94
CA SER A 105 8.80 4.70 -16.17
C SER A 105 8.59 6.19 -15.90
N VAL A 106 8.42 6.61 -14.64
CA VAL A 106 8.19 8.02 -14.28
C VAL A 106 9.53 8.75 -14.18
N PRO A 107 9.75 9.84 -14.95
CA PRO A 107 10.96 10.63 -14.82
C PRO A 107 11.01 11.34 -13.46
N ASN A 108 12.21 11.71 -13.01
CA ASN A 108 12.34 12.54 -11.82
C ASN A 108 11.71 13.93 -12.04
N LEU A 109 11.22 14.52 -10.95
CA LEU A 109 10.72 15.89 -10.94
C LEU A 109 11.79 16.89 -11.41
N PRO A 110 11.43 17.93 -12.17
CA PRO A 110 12.30 19.07 -12.41
C PRO A 110 12.70 19.72 -11.08
N HIS A 111 13.95 20.17 -10.98
CA HIS A 111 14.38 20.96 -9.82
C HIS A 111 13.80 22.37 -9.92
N ASP A 112 13.49 23.01 -8.79
CA ASP A 112 12.81 24.32 -8.76
C ASP A 112 13.64 25.45 -9.40
N SER A 113 14.95 25.24 -9.59
CA SER A 113 15.86 26.17 -10.28
C SER A 113 15.90 26.00 -11.80
N VAL A 114 15.22 24.99 -12.36
CA VAL A 114 15.18 24.76 -13.80
C VAL A 114 14.18 25.75 -14.40
N PRO A 115 14.61 26.72 -15.22
CA PRO A 115 13.70 27.63 -15.87
C PRO A 115 12.74 26.83 -16.76
N VAL A 116 11.46 27.20 -16.72
CA VAL A 116 10.45 26.66 -17.64
C VAL A 116 10.74 27.27 -19.01
N GLY A 117 11.57 26.58 -19.80
CA GLY A 117 12.01 27.03 -21.13
C GLY A 117 11.54 26.06 -22.21
N GLU A 118 11.20 26.59 -23.38
CA GLU A 118 10.60 25.81 -24.46
C GLU A 118 11.61 24.99 -25.29
N ASP A 119 12.91 25.31 -25.26
CA ASP A 119 13.94 24.61 -26.03
C ASP A 119 15.35 24.87 -25.45
N GLU A 120 16.31 23.99 -25.79
CA GLU A 120 17.74 24.35 -25.81
C GLU A 120 17.95 25.37 -26.93
N ALA A 121 18.55 26.51 -26.59
CA ALA A 121 19.23 27.37 -27.57
C ALA A 121 20.73 27.06 -27.55
#